data_AF-A0A564TRU4-F1
#
_entry.id   AF-A0A564TRU4-F1
#
_cell.length_a   1.000
_cell.length_b   1.000
_cell.length_c   1.000
_cell.angle_alpha   90.00
_cell.angle_beta   90.00
_cell.angle_gamma   90.00
#
_symmetry.space_group_name_H-M   'P 1'
#
loop_
_entity.id
_entity.type
_entity.pdbx_description
1 polymer ?
#
loop_
_entity_poly.entity_id
_entity_poly.type
_entity_poly.pdbx_seq_one_letter_code
_entity_poly.pdbx_strand_id
1 'polypeptide(L)'
;MIIKDYKYMSSTDGIHYTINVDGVEFEMHHEKTEYGSVRHNDIDCFLDEVADFDYQEAELIEDFVSFQNYLLMYGVGFIFKNAEEVE
;
A
#
# COMPACT_ATOMS: atom_id res chain seq x y z
N MET A 1 -9.95 -4.95 5.29
CA MET A 1 -8.93 -4.00 4.79
C MET A 1 -9.59 -2.78 4.16
N ILE A 2 -9.20 -1.58 4.58
CA ILE A 2 -9.59 -0.29 3.99
C ILE A 2 -8.30 0.48 3.68
N ILE A 3 -8.18 0.97 2.44
CA ILE A 3 -7.09 1.88 2.04
C ILE A 3 -7.56 3.32 2.18
N LYS A 4 -6.82 4.11 2.97
CA LYS A 4 -7.11 5.53 3.21
C LYS A 4 -6.01 6.40 2.66
N ASP A 5 -6.37 7.66 2.39
CA ASP A 5 -5.44 8.74 2.05
C ASP A 5 -4.43 8.42 0.94
N TYR A 6 -4.83 7.57 -0.02
CA TYR A 6 -3.96 7.16 -1.11
C TYR A 6 -3.54 8.36 -1.96
N LYS A 7 -2.24 8.58 -2.06
CA LYS A 7 -1.62 9.68 -2.80
C LYS A 7 -0.49 9.14 -3.66
N TYR A 8 -0.61 9.36 -4.95
CA TYR A 8 0.50 9.25 -5.89
C TYR A 8 0.92 10.67 -6.29
N MET A 9 2.06 11.14 -5.77
CA MET A 9 2.51 12.51 -6.03
C MET A 9 3.40 12.60 -7.26
N SER A 10 4.37 11.69 -7.39
CA SER A 10 5.27 11.59 -8.55
C SER A 10 6.07 10.29 -8.49
N SER A 11 6.79 9.95 -9.56
CA SER A 11 7.76 8.85 -9.53
C SER A 11 8.90 9.03 -8.52
N THR A 12 9.16 10.26 -8.07
CA THR A 12 10.25 10.61 -7.17
C THR A 12 9.82 10.65 -5.71
N ASP A 13 8.62 11.17 -5.44
CA ASP A 13 8.05 11.24 -4.09
C ASP A 13 7.37 9.92 -3.68
N GLY A 14 6.87 9.16 -4.68
CA GLY A 14 6.38 7.82 -4.50
C GLY A 14 4.87 7.70 -4.32
N ILE A 15 4.48 6.57 -3.71
CA ILE A 15 3.09 6.23 -3.38
C ILE A 15 2.98 6.20 -1.85
N HIS A 16 1.95 6.85 -1.32
CA HIS A 16 1.65 6.94 0.11
C HIS A 16 0.20 6.56 0.38
N TYR A 17 -0.08 5.79 1.42
CA TYR A 17 -1.44 5.44 1.84
C TYR A 17 -1.42 4.84 3.25
N THR A 18 -2.59 4.73 3.88
CA THR A 18 -2.76 4.02 5.14
C THR A 18 -3.59 2.77 4.93
N ILE A 19 -3.09 1.63 5.41
CA ILE A 19 -3.84 0.37 5.49
C ILE A 19 -4.54 0.36 6.84
N ASN A 20 -5.85 0.16 6.85
CA ASN A 20 -6.62 -0.08 8.07
C ASN A 20 -7.23 -1.50 8.02
N VAL A 21 -6.90 -2.32 9.02
CA VAL A 21 -7.45 -3.66 9.24
C VAL A 21 -8.02 -3.69 10.65
N ASP A 22 -9.33 -3.86 10.78
CA ASP A 22 -10.04 -3.93 12.05
C ASP A 22 -9.67 -2.84 13.08
N GLY A 23 -9.40 -1.62 12.59
CA GLY A 23 -9.05 -0.47 13.43
C GLY A 23 -7.56 -0.34 13.75
N VAL A 24 -6.72 -1.30 13.35
CA VAL A 24 -5.26 -1.18 13.34
C VAL A 24 -4.83 -0.49 12.06
N GLU A 25 -4.03 0.57 12.19
CA GLU A 25 -3.59 1.38 11.05
C GLU A 25 -2.07 1.26 10.83
N PHE A 26 -1.68 1.15 9.57
CA PHE A 26 -0.29 1.11 9.14
C PHE A 26 -0.06 2.07 7.96
N GLU A 27 0.89 3.00 8.14
CA GLU A 27 1.27 3.95 7.09
C GLU A 27 2.29 3.34 6.13
N MET A 28 1.96 3.33 4.84
CA MET A 28 2.82 2.84 3.77
C MET A 28 3.37 3.99 2.94
N HIS A 29 4.68 3.95 2.72
CA HIS A 29 5.41 4.77 1.76
C HIS A 29 6.24 3.87 0.85
N HIS A 30 6.10 4.06 -0.46
CA HIS A 30 6.89 3.41 -1.49
C HIS A 30 7.72 4.46 -2.22
N GLU A 31 9.03 4.27 -2.31
CA GLU A 31 9.98 5.18 -2.94
C GLU A 31 10.74 4.47 -4.06
N LYS A 32 10.81 5.10 -5.23
CA LYS A 32 11.64 4.59 -6.33
C LYS A 32 13.07 5.01 -6.09
N THR A 33 13.97 4.04 -6.06
CA THR A 33 15.39 4.30 -5.91
C THR A 33 15.99 4.77 -7.24
N GLU A 34 17.15 5.42 -7.14
CA GLU A 34 17.97 5.85 -8.28
C GLU A 34 18.35 4.70 -9.22
N TYR A 35 18.38 3.48 -8.68
CA TYR A 35 18.74 2.24 -9.37
C TYR A 35 17.55 1.58 -10.08
N GLY A 36 16.37 2.19 -10.02
CA GLY A 36 15.15 1.69 -10.65
C GLY A 36 14.39 0.62 -9.86
N SER A 37 14.86 0.27 -8.66
CA SER A 37 14.11 -0.58 -7.71
C SER A 37 13.12 0.25 -6.88
N VAL A 38 12.25 -0.41 -6.12
CA VAL A 38 11.35 0.23 -5.16
C VAL A 38 11.70 -0.23 -3.76
N ARG A 39 11.73 0.71 -2.81
CA ARG A 39 11.81 0.47 -1.37
C ARG A 39 10.49 0.89 -0.75
N HIS A 40 10.04 0.20 0.29
CA HIS A 40 8.91 0.64 1.09
C HIS A 40 9.15 0.42 2.58
N ASN A 41 8.24 0.92 3.42
CA ASN A 41 8.26 0.64 4.86
C ASN A 41 8.28 -0.86 5.14
N ASP A 42 8.99 -1.23 6.21
CA ASP A 42 8.97 -2.58 6.75
C ASP A 42 7.57 -2.86 7.33
N ILE A 43 6.88 -3.81 6.71
CA ILE A 43 5.49 -4.17 7.00
C ILE A 43 5.40 -5.54 7.69
N ASP A 44 6.53 -6.25 7.88
CA ASP A 44 6.52 -7.66 8.28
C ASP A 44 5.81 -7.89 9.61
N CYS A 45 6.12 -7.07 10.63
CA CYS A 45 5.44 -7.15 11.92
C CYS A 45 3.92 -6.92 11.83
N PHE A 46 3.48 -6.02 10.95
CA PHE A 46 2.06 -5.73 10.75
C PHE A 46 1.36 -6.90 10.05
N LEU A 47 2.01 -7.51 9.06
CA LEU A 47 1.48 -8.70 8.38
C LEU A 47 1.39 -9.90 9.31
N ASP A 48 2.39 -10.13 10.16
CA ASP A 48 2.37 -11.17 11.18
C ASP A 48 1.18 -10.98 12.15
N GLU A 49 0.95 -9.76 12.62
CA GLU A 49 -0.19 -9.43 13.49
C GLU A 49 -1.53 -9.66 12.79
N VAL A 50 -1.68 -9.30 11.51
CA VAL A 50 -2.91 -9.56 10.74
C VAL A 50 -3.09 -11.06 10.50
N ALA A 51 -2.02 -11.78 10.16
CA ALA A 51 -2.05 -13.21 9.84
C ALA A 51 -2.47 -14.09 11.02
N ASP A 52 -2.20 -13.65 12.25
CA ASP A 52 -2.67 -14.32 13.48
C ASP A 52 -4.21 -14.39 13.57
N PHE A 53 -4.91 -13.45 12.94
CA PHE A 53 -6.39 -13.42 12.89
C PHE A 53 -6.93 -13.93 11.55
N ASP A 54 -6.36 -13.46 10.44
CA ASP A 54 -6.73 -13.85 9.08
C ASP A 54 -5.51 -13.85 8.15
N TYR A 55 -4.93 -15.05 7.97
CA TYR A 55 -3.82 -15.27 7.04
C TYR A 55 -4.13 -14.84 5.60
N GLN A 56 -5.37 -15.01 5.12
CA GLN A 56 -5.72 -14.62 3.76
C GLN A 56 -5.74 -13.10 3.62
N GLU A 57 -6.16 -12.38 4.66
CA GLU A 57 -6.12 -10.91 4.64
C GLU A 57 -4.67 -10.39 4.61
N ALA A 58 -3.75 -11.02 5.34
CA ALA A 58 -2.32 -10.70 5.27
C ALA A 58 -1.74 -10.91 3.86
N GLU A 59 -2.04 -12.05 3.20
CA GLU A 59 -1.63 -12.29 1.80
C GLU A 59 -2.19 -11.22 0.85
N LEU A 60 -3.45 -10.82 1.01
CA LEU A 60 -4.06 -9.76 0.18
C LEU A 60 -3.38 -8.41 0.35
N ILE A 61 -2.91 -8.08 1.56
CA ILE A 61 -2.17 -6.85 1.82
C ILE A 61 -0.80 -6.92 1.14
N GLU A 62 -0.09 -8.03 1.25
CA GLU A 62 1.22 -8.23 0.60
C GLU A 62 1.12 -8.12 -0.93
N ASP A 63 0.10 -8.72 -1.53
CA ASP A 63 -0.20 -8.59 -2.95
C ASP A 63 -0.48 -7.13 -3.36
N PHE A 64 -1.23 -6.41 -2.53
CA PHE A 64 -1.52 -4.99 -2.77
C PHE A 64 -0.26 -4.12 -2.71
N VAL A 65 0.60 -4.34 -1.70
CA VAL A 65 1.92 -3.67 -1.54
C VAL A 65 2.80 -3.95 -2.75
N SER A 66 2.86 -5.22 -3.18
CA SER A 66 3.60 -5.64 -4.39
C SER A 66 3.08 -4.95 -5.65
N PHE A 67 1.76 -4.80 -5.79
CA PHE A 67 1.16 -4.06 -6.89
C PHE A 67 1.62 -2.59 -6.93
N GLN A 68 1.70 -1.91 -5.77
CA GLN A 68 2.20 -0.52 -5.72
C GLN A 68 3.67 -0.42 -6.17
N ASN A 69 4.49 -1.41 -5.80
CA ASN A 69 5.88 -1.49 -6.26
C ASN A 69 5.94 -1.55 -7.79
N TYR A 70 5.09 -2.36 -8.43
CA TYR A 70 5.04 -2.45 -9.89
C TYR A 70 4.59 -1.14 -10.55
N LEU A 71 3.58 -0.47 -10.00
CA LEU A 71 3.14 0.83 -10.52
C LEU A 71 4.29 1.84 -10.56
N LEU A 72 5.04 1.94 -9.47
CA LEU A 72 6.14 2.89 -9.35
C LEU A 72 7.37 2.48 -10.20
N MET A 73 7.71 1.19 -10.20
CA MET A 73 8.83 0.65 -10.96
C MET A 73 8.67 0.89 -12.47
N TYR A 74 7.46 0.69 -13.00
CA TYR A 74 7.16 0.85 -14.42
C TYR A 74 6.60 2.23 -14.80
N GLY A 75 6.46 3.15 -13.83
CA GLY A 75 5.96 4.51 -14.10
C GLY A 75 4.50 4.53 -14.57
N VAL A 76 3.69 3.59 -14.10
CA VAL A 76 2.28 3.49 -14.43
C VAL A 76 1.51 4.48 -13.55
N GLY A 77 0.92 5.51 -14.17
CA GLY A 77 0.01 6.41 -13.48
C GLY A 77 -1.32 5.70 -13.18
N PHE A 78 -1.73 5.69 -11.91
CA PHE A 78 -2.98 5.10 -11.45
C PHE A 78 -3.72 6.08 -10.52
N ILE A 79 -5.06 6.00 -10.49
CA ILE A 79 -5.92 6.85 -9.66
C ILE A 79 -6.98 5.98 -9.00
N PHE A 80 -7.08 6.03 -7.67
CA PHE A 80 -8.24 5.52 -6.95
C PHE A 80 -9.35 6.57 -6.97
N LYS A 81 -10.55 6.16 -7.38
CA LYS A 81 -11.77 6.94 -7.17
C LYS A 81 -12.55 6.26 -6.06
N ASN A 82 -12.75 6.96 -4.95
CA ASN A 82 -13.58 6.46 -3.87
C ASN A 82 -14.99 6.16 -4.38
N ALA A 83 -15.60 5.09 -3.87
CA ALA A 83 -17.03 4.90 -4.01
C ALA A 83 -17.73 6.10 -3.36
N GLU A 84 -18.83 6.57 -3.96
CA GLU A 84 -19.68 7.56 -3.29
C GLU A 84 -20.15 6.95 -1.97
N GLU A 85 -19.93 7.65 -0.85
CA GLU A 85 -20.51 7.25 0.43
C GLU A 85 -22.02 7.17 0.24
N VAL A 86 -22.58 5.97 0.37
CA VAL A 86 -24.03 5.81 0.40
C VAL A 86 -24.46 6.28 1.79
N GLU A 87 -25.06 7.47 1.85
CA GLU A 87 -25.73 8.01 3.05
C GLU A 87 -26.80 7.05 3.60
#